data_AF-A0A7S4VJI0-F1
#
_entry.id   AF-A0A7S4VJI0-F1
#
_cell.length_a   1.000
_cell.length_b   1.000
_cell.length_c   1.000
_cell.angle_alpha   90.00
_cell.angle_beta   90.00
_cell.angle_gamma   90.00
#
_symmetry.space_group_name_H-M   'P 1'
#
loop_
_entity.id
_entity.type
_entity.pdbx_description
1 polymer ?
#
loop_
_entity_poly.entity_id
_entity_poly.type
_entity_poly.pdbx_seq_one_letter_code
_entity_poly.pdbx_strand_id
1 'polypeptide(L)'
;SNRQGPVLLRAARGGETSLRGCGTPLPGPLLAASPMIAAGALLLSAALPACWAERAVEDETSLLQTMQLVRTPARRHGHLPSSAADLPRVPASYWLQHAAVGPEKCGHLTSECAATGGDPTTMFNNNYNCHTYKQDFLRPLPEVMREHPGVDGFCHFNASALYIEYFGEHPSYVDTTANSIAELRSLGLYRGQNTGPLVTFHWEGQAVQTYFDVLHYIYDDLYGFSMGFLQGQGLNTSLMQNSAAWMELSKKQCLQVQQTYQFRNDELVLADILDMNLAIMAQCLCAAGVPLPASLRIPYVTEHAGYRSPSDCKTVTMREFARHHYMKCLLGYKNSAADMAYLHGRACLLEGNRIGHFDECPFSPPGF
;
A
#
# COMPACT_ATOMS: atom_id res chain seq x y z
N SER A 1 -5.36 -5.82 58.62
CA SER A 1 -4.06 -6.43 58.32
C SER A 1 -3.75 -6.21 56.84
N ASN A 2 -2.83 -5.28 56.55
CA ASN A 2 -1.93 -5.11 55.38
C ASN A 2 -2.32 -5.69 54.00
N ARG A 3 -2.50 -4.83 52.98
CA ARG A 3 -1.51 -4.37 51.94
C ARG A 3 -1.36 -5.41 50.80
N GLN A 4 -1.35 -5.12 49.50
CA GLN A 4 -0.89 -3.95 48.73
C GLN A 4 -1.52 -4.01 47.31
N GLY A 5 -1.86 -2.85 46.74
CA GLY A 5 -2.14 -2.68 45.31
C GLY A 5 -0.89 -2.24 44.52
N PRO A 6 -0.89 -2.32 43.18
CA PRO A 6 0.29 -2.03 42.37
C PRO A 6 0.52 -0.53 42.14
N VAL A 7 1.81 -0.21 42.06
CA VAL A 7 2.43 1.11 42.02
C VAL A 7 2.43 1.69 40.60
N LEU A 8 1.96 2.94 40.46
CA LEU A 8 2.17 3.80 39.29
C LEU A 8 3.59 4.38 39.30
N LEU A 9 4.33 4.21 38.20
CA LEU A 9 5.59 4.94 37.94
C LEU A 9 5.29 6.30 37.30
N ARG A 10 5.52 7.38 38.05
CA ARG A 10 5.64 8.76 37.56
C ARG A 10 7.10 9.07 37.30
N ALA A 11 7.43 9.54 36.10
CA ALA A 11 8.72 10.14 35.79
C ALA A 11 8.81 11.55 36.43
N ALA A 12 9.95 11.81 37.09
CA ALA A 12 10.24 13.05 37.78
C ALA A 12 10.75 14.14 36.81
N ARG A 13 10.27 15.37 37.02
CA ARG A 13 10.92 16.61 36.58
C ARG A 13 11.86 17.06 37.68
N GLY A 14 13.05 17.54 37.30
CA GLY A 14 13.95 18.32 38.16
C GLY A 14 14.86 19.16 37.27
N GLY A 15 14.83 20.47 37.45
CA GLY A 15 15.70 21.45 36.78
C GLY A 15 16.70 22.10 37.74
N GLU A 16 17.31 23.18 37.23
CA GLU A 16 18.26 24.15 37.85
C GLU A 16 19.75 23.86 37.60
N THR A 17 20.43 24.56 36.68
CA THR A 17 21.02 25.94 36.67
C THR A 17 22.33 26.11 37.47
N SER A 18 23.40 26.49 36.76
CA SER A 18 24.51 27.30 37.31
C SER A 18 25.27 28.01 36.18
N LEU A 19 25.55 29.30 36.39
CA LEU A 19 26.22 30.28 35.52
C LEU A 19 27.44 30.87 36.26
N ARG A 20 28.38 31.45 35.46
CA ARG A 20 29.55 32.32 35.76
C ARG A 20 30.92 31.61 35.62
N GLY A 21 31.95 32.17 34.99
CA GLY A 21 32.13 33.47 34.33
C GLY A 21 33.58 33.74 33.86
N CYS A 22 33.70 34.62 32.87
CA CYS A 22 34.74 35.62 32.50
C CYS A 22 36.26 35.37 32.61
N GLY A 23 36.98 35.74 31.53
CA GLY A 23 38.32 36.33 31.59
C GLY A 23 39.10 36.37 30.27
N THR A 24 39.21 37.55 29.63
CA THR A 24 40.26 37.96 28.67
C THR A 24 41.00 39.17 29.24
N PRO A 25 42.23 39.51 28.75
CA PRO A 25 42.35 40.61 27.78
C PRO A 25 43.49 40.53 26.72
N LEU A 26 43.35 41.43 25.73
CA LEU A 26 44.13 41.85 24.52
C LEU A 26 45.53 42.51 24.80
N PRO A 27 46.31 43.16 23.87
CA PRO A 27 46.08 43.64 22.46
C PRO A 27 47.23 43.44 21.42
N GLY A 28 47.02 43.44 20.08
CA GLY A 28 46.90 44.56 19.10
C GLY A 28 47.93 44.40 17.93
N PRO A 29 48.05 45.22 16.86
CA PRO A 29 47.08 46.10 16.15
C PRO A 29 47.12 46.11 14.58
N LEU A 30 46.04 46.64 13.97
CA LEU A 30 45.85 47.60 12.82
C LEU A 30 46.53 47.47 11.42
N LEU A 31 45.69 47.58 10.36
CA LEU A 31 45.70 48.50 9.17
C LEU A 31 44.62 48.00 8.17
N ALA A 32 43.47 48.64 7.92
CA ALA A 32 43.11 49.90 7.21
C ALA A 32 42.96 49.80 5.66
N ALA A 33 41.80 50.32 5.20
CA ALA A 33 41.45 50.92 3.89
C ALA A 33 40.65 50.11 2.82
N SER A 34 39.46 50.64 2.48
CA SER A 34 38.62 50.44 1.27
C SER A 34 39.08 51.40 0.12
N PRO A 35 38.36 51.68 -1.00
CA PRO A 35 37.14 51.11 -1.62
C PRO A 35 37.13 50.98 -3.19
N MET A 36 36.04 50.41 -3.73
CA MET A 36 35.35 50.62 -5.05
C MET A 36 36.09 50.63 -6.41
N ILE A 37 35.50 49.94 -7.42
CA ILE A 37 35.04 50.48 -8.74
C ILE A 37 34.37 49.40 -9.63
N ALA A 38 33.22 49.78 -10.23
CA ALA A 38 32.56 49.43 -11.52
C ALA A 38 32.34 47.95 -11.94
N ALA A 39 31.11 47.46 -12.12
CA ALA A 39 30.10 47.71 -13.18
C ALA A 39 30.32 46.90 -14.47
N GLY A 40 29.30 46.12 -14.89
CA GLY A 40 29.20 45.57 -16.25
C GLY A 40 28.37 44.29 -16.42
N ALA A 41 27.11 44.47 -16.80
CA ALA A 41 26.29 43.68 -17.75
C ALA A 41 26.23 42.13 -17.65
N LEU A 42 25.02 41.55 -17.56
CA LEU A 42 24.19 41.09 -18.70
C LEU A 42 22.97 40.27 -18.24
N LEU A 43 21.86 40.50 -18.95
CA LEU A 43 20.62 39.70 -18.94
C LEU A 43 20.87 38.24 -19.33
N LEU A 44 20.18 37.30 -18.67
CA LEU A 44 19.51 36.19 -19.34
C LEU A 44 18.53 35.48 -18.39
N SER A 45 17.25 35.62 -18.71
CA SER A 45 16.18 34.75 -18.28
C SER A 45 16.52 33.29 -18.57
N ALA A 46 16.32 32.40 -17.60
CA ALA A 46 16.22 30.97 -17.85
C ALA A 46 14.96 30.46 -17.14
N ALA A 47 13.86 30.48 -17.89
CA ALA A 47 12.77 29.53 -17.71
C ALA A 47 13.33 28.12 -18.00
N LEU A 48 13.07 27.16 -17.12
CA LEU A 48 13.38 25.75 -17.27
C LEU A 48 12.19 24.91 -16.78
N PRO A 49 11.97 23.71 -17.35
CA PRO A 49 10.87 23.56 -18.28
C PRO A 49 9.78 22.59 -17.80
N ALA A 50 8.53 22.94 -18.14
CA ALA A 50 7.34 22.11 -18.03
C ALA A 50 7.26 20.99 -19.09
N CYS A 51 8.39 20.45 -19.58
CA CYS A 51 8.41 19.52 -20.72
C CYS A 51 8.60 18.03 -20.37
N TRP A 52 8.56 17.64 -19.10
CA TRP A 52 8.63 16.22 -18.72
C TRP A 52 7.27 15.56 -18.45
N ALA A 53 6.19 16.34 -18.34
CA ALA A 53 4.86 15.80 -18.04
C ALA A 53 4.12 15.25 -19.27
N GLU A 54 4.48 15.64 -20.50
CA GLU A 54 3.73 15.26 -21.71
C GLU A 54 4.21 13.95 -22.36
N ARG A 55 5.48 13.56 -22.19
CA ARG A 55 6.00 12.32 -22.81
C ARG A 55 5.62 11.02 -22.10
N ALA A 56 5.11 11.09 -20.87
CA ALA A 56 4.58 9.91 -20.20
C ALA A 56 3.15 9.54 -20.67
N VAL A 57 2.51 10.40 -21.46
CA VAL A 57 1.12 10.23 -21.92
C VAL A 57 1.05 9.73 -23.37
N GLU A 58 2.11 9.87 -24.16
CA GLU A 58 2.07 9.54 -25.60
C GLU A 58 2.08 8.03 -25.92
N ASP A 59 2.43 7.16 -24.97
CA ASP A 59 2.39 5.70 -25.16
C ASP A 59 0.98 5.09 -24.98
N GLU A 60 -0.02 5.87 -24.54
CA GLU A 60 -1.43 5.43 -24.49
C GLU A 60 -2.19 5.66 -25.81
N THR A 61 -1.62 6.39 -26.77
CA THR A 61 -2.32 6.81 -28.00
C THR A 61 -2.56 5.68 -29.00
N SER A 62 -1.93 4.51 -28.82
CA SER A 62 -2.17 3.32 -29.66
C SER A 62 -3.42 2.50 -29.28
N LEU A 63 -4.13 2.86 -28.20
CA LEU A 63 -5.26 2.09 -27.66
C LEU A 63 -6.64 2.76 -27.80
N LEU A 64 -6.72 4.01 -28.27
CA LEU A 64 -7.91 4.85 -28.12
C LEU A 64 -8.88 4.93 -29.33
N GLN A 65 -8.93 3.93 -30.22
CA GLN A 65 -9.74 4.03 -31.45
C GLN A 65 -11.13 3.37 -31.48
N THR A 66 -11.72 2.97 -30.34
CA THR A 66 -13.12 2.54 -30.35
C THR A 66 -13.84 3.02 -29.09
N MET A 67 -14.91 3.82 -29.24
CA MET A 67 -16.22 3.63 -28.56
C MET A 67 -17.10 4.91 -28.62
N GLN A 68 -18.28 4.76 -29.23
CA GLN A 68 -19.42 5.67 -29.09
C GLN A 68 -20.52 5.00 -28.23
N LEU A 69 -21.00 5.77 -27.23
CA LEU A 69 -22.35 5.89 -26.67
C LEU A 69 -23.22 4.63 -26.41
N VAL A 70 -23.57 4.42 -25.12
CA VAL A 70 -24.97 4.29 -24.65
C VAL A 70 -25.09 4.84 -23.22
N ARG A 71 -26.08 5.71 -22.96
CA ARG A 71 -26.49 6.18 -21.63
C ARG A 71 -27.69 5.38 -21.12
N THR A 72 -27.69 5.00 -19.83
CA THR A 72 -28.92 4.64 -19.07
C THR A 72 -28.79 5.09 -17.60
N PRO A 73 -29.90 5.40 -16.90
CA PRO A 73 -29.87 6.11 -15.63
C PRO A 73 -29.84 5.19 -14.38
N ALA A 74 -29.32 5.76 -13.30
CA ALA A 74 -28.91 5.12 -12.05
C ALA A 74 -30.03 4.57 -11.15
N ARG A 75 -29.73 3.46 -10.46
CA ARG A 75 -30.34 3.06 -9.18
C ARG A 75 -29.29 3.07 -8.07
N ARG A 76 -29.74 3.46 -6.87
CA ARG A 76 -28.96 3.63 -5.65
C ARG A 76 -28.42 2.28 -5.16
N HIS A 77 -27.18 2.02 -5.54
CA HIS A 77 -26.08 1.30 -4.89
C HIS A 77 -25.09 1.18 -6.04
N GLY A 78 -24.01 1.96 -6.00
CA GLY A 78 -23.15 2.22 -7.15
C GLY A 78 -22.54 0.93 -7.70
N HIS A 79 -23.18 0.33 -8.70
CA HIS A 79 -22.51 -0.63 -9.56
C HIS A 79 -21.44 0.12 -10.35
N LEU A 80 -20.22 -0.39 -10.29
CA LEU A 80 -19.17 -0.01 -11.22
C LEU A 80 -19.73 -0.19 -12.64
N PRO A 81 -19.63 0.83 -13.52
CA PRO A 81 -20.08 0.69 -14.89
C PRO A 81 -19.32 -0.46 -15.55
N SER A 82 -20.01 -1.22 -16.41
CA SER A 82 -19.48 -2.37 -17.17
C SER A 82 -18.37 -2.00 -18.18
N SER A 83 -17.77 -0.81 -18.09
CA SER A 83 -16.68 -0.34 -18.93
C SER A 83 -15.29 -0.75 -18.42
N ALA A 84 -15.19 -1.76 -17.55
CA ALA A 84 -13.92 -2.35 -17.09
C ALA A 84 -13.17 -3.15 -18.19
N ALA A 85 -13.52 -2.97 -19.47
CA ALA A 85 -12.93 -3.73 -20.58
C ALA A 85 -11.42 -3.47 -20.78
N ASP A 86 -10.90 -2.36 -20.22
CA ASP A 86 -9.52 -1.92 -20.39
C ASP A 86 -8.61 -2.24 -19.19
N LEU A 87 -9.11 -2.92 -18.16
CA LEU A 87 -8.25 -3.44 -17.11
C LEU A 87 -7.51 -4.71 -17.61
N PRO A 88 -6.22 -4.89 -17.25
CA PRO A 88 -5.51 -6.12 -17.57
C PRO A 88 -6.28 -7.31 -17.02
N ARG A 89 -6.70 -8.21 -17.92
CA ARG A 89 -7.38 -9.44 -17.53
C ARG A 89 -6.34 -10.50 -17.19
N VAL A 90 -6.32 -10.95 -15.94
CA VAL A 90 -5.72 -12.23 -15.56
C VAL A 90 -6.34 -13.36 -16.41
N PRO A 91 -5.55 -14.24 -17.04
CA PRO A 91 -6.09 -15.31 -17.89
C PRO A 91 -7.09 -16.21 -17.16
N ALA A 92 -8.18 -16.64 -17.81
CA ALA A 92 -9.16 -17.55 -17.21
C ALA A 92 -8.55 -18.87 -16.71
N SER A 93 -7.43 -19.31 -17.28
CA SER A 93 -6.67 -20.48 -16.84
C SER A 93 -6.08 -20.34 -15.44
N TYR A 94 -5.75 -19.13 -15.01
CA TYR A 94 -5.29 -18.84 -13.65
C TYR A 94 -6.38 -19.24 -12.64
N TRP A 95 -7.60 -18.76 -12.86
CA TRP A 95 -8.73 -19.07 -11.97
C TRP A 95 -9.15 -20.52 -12.02
N LEU A 96 -9.01 -21.21 -13.15
CA LEU A 96 -9.28 -22.66 -13.21
C LEU A 96 -8.24 -23.47 -12.40
N GLN A 97 -7.01 -22.97 -12.24
CA GLN A 97 -6.00 -23.60 -11.40
C GLN A 97 -6.24 -23.32 -9.91
N HIS A 98 -6.73 -22.12 -9.56
CA HIS A 98 -7.02 -21.74 -8.17
C HIS A 98 -8.43 -22.14 -7.67
N ALA A 99 -9.42 -22.27 -8.56
CA ALA A 99 -10.74 -22.81 -8.25
C ALA A 99 -10.72 -24.34 -8.04
N ALA A 100 -9.65 -25.01 -8.47
CA ALA A 100 -9.55 -26.47 -8.43
C ALA A 100 -8.91 -27.01 -7.13
N VAL A 101 -8.32 -26.17 -6.27
CA VAL A 101 -7.53 -26.67 -5.13
C VAL A 101 -7.79 -25.89 -3.84
N GLY A 102 -8.93 -26.19 -3.22
CA GLY A 102 -9.27 -25.88 -1.83
C GLY A 102 -10.56 -26.63 -1.46
N PRO A 103 -10.68 -27.23 -0.27
CA PRO A 103 -11.72 -28.21 0.06
C PRO A 103 -13.11 -27.62 -0.16
N GLU A 104 -14.14 -28.46 -0.38
CA GLU A 104 -15.57 -28.12 -0.53
C GLU A 104 -16.17 -27.17 0.56
N LYS A 105 -15.33 -26.69 1.48
CA LYS A 105 -15.64 -25.92 2.69
C LYS A 105 -15.22 -24.44 2.62
N CYS A 106 -14.42 -23.99 1.64
CA CYS A 106 -14.06 -22.58 1.52
C CYS A 106 -15.10 -21.78 0.70
N GLY A 107 -15.10 -20.46 0.94
CA GLY A 107 -15.82 -19.50 0.12
C GLY A 107 -15.38 -19.57 -1.34
N HIS A 108 -16.28 -19.22 -2.25
CA HIS A 108 -15.96 -19.16 -3.67
C HIS A 108 -16.95 -18.25 -4.40
N LEU A 109 -16.55 -17.82 -5.60
CA LEU A 109 -17.44 -17.16 -6.54
C LEU A 109 -18.42 -18.19 -7.12
N THR A 110 -19.71 -17.87 -7.13
CA THR A 110 -20.73 -18.73 -7.71
C THR A 110 -20.61 -18.74 -9.23
N SER A 111 -21.14 -19.78 -9.88
CA SER A 111 -21.20 -19.85 -11.35
C SER A 111 -21.98 -18.68 -11.98
N GLU A 112 -22.89 -18.06 -11.23
CA GLU A 112 -23.59 -16.83 -11.62
C GLU A 112 -22.61 -15.67 -11.85
N CYS A 113 -21.49 -15.64 -11.13
CA CYS A 113 -20.48 -14.59 -11.27
C CYS A 113 -19.87 -14.56 -12.68
N ALA A 114 -19.56 -15.74 -13.24
CA ALA A 114 -19.05 -15.86 -14.60
C ALA A 114 -20.06 -15.37 -15.66
N ALA A 115 -21.36 -15.50 -15.37
CA ALA A 115 -22.43 -15.09 -16.28
C ALA A 115 -22.71 -13.57 -16.24
N THR A 116 -22.49 -12.90 -15.11
CA THR A 116 -22.73 -11.46 -14.94
C THR A 116 -21.51 -10.59 -15.26
N GLY A 117 -20.43 -11.17 -15.78
CA GLY A 117 -19.17 -10.45 -15.94
C GLY A 117 -18.54 -10.08 -14.60
N GLY A 118 -18.84 -10.85 -13.55
CA GLY A 118 -18.02 -10.85 -12.35
C GLY A 118 -16.62 -11.22 -12.78
N ASP A 119 -15.72 -10.24 -12.71
CA ASP A 119 -14.39 -10.37 -13.23
C ASP A 119 -13.45 -10.63 -12.06
N PRO A 120 -13.13 -11.90 -11.74
CA PRO A 120 -12.10 -12.18 -10.74
C PRO A 120 -10.75 -11.63 -11.21
N THR A 121 -10.60 -11.36 -12.51
CA THR A 121 -9.36 -10.96 -13.14
C THR A 121 -9.03 -9.47 -12.97
N THR A 122 -9.96 -8.65 -12.50
CA THR A 122 -9.60 -7.27 -12.13
C THR A 122 -9.03 -7.27 -10.71
N MET A 123 -7.77 -6.85 -10.57
CA MET A 123 -7.00 -6.78 -9.32
C MET A 123 -7.72 -6.18 -8.09
N PHE A 124 -8.84 -5.48 -8.29
CA PHE A 124 -9.48 -4.66 -7.27
C PHE A 124 -11.01 -4.73 -7.23
N ASN A 125 -11.61 -5.78 -7.79
CA ASN A 125 -13.05 -5.96 -7.66
C ASN A 125 -13.42 -6.44 -6.25
N ASN A 126 -14.56 -5.94 -5.78
CA ASN A 126 -15.28 -6.47 -4.65
C ASN A 126 -16.34 -7.45 -5.18
N ASN A 127 -15.99 -8.74 -5.21
CA ASN A 127 -16.84 -9.77 -5.78
C ASN A 127 -17.97 -10.24 -4.84
N TYR A 128 -18.29 -9.47 -3.78
CA TYR A 128 -19.20 -9.95 -2.73
C TYR A 128 -20.57 -10.37 -3.25
N ASN A 129 -21.16 -9.67 -4.23
CA ASN A 129 -22.52 -9.92 -4.71
C ASN A 129 -22.75 -11.34 -5.25
N CYS A 130 -21.68 -11.98 -5.74
CA CYS A 130 -21.69 -13.30 -6.33
C CYS A 130 -20.88 -14.33 -5.50
N HIS A 131 -20.53 -14.00 -4.26
CA HIS A 131 -19.79 -14.90 -3.38
C HIS A 131 -20.74 -15.79 -2.55
N THR A 132 -20.34 -17.02 -2.22
CA THR A 132 -21.15 -17.96 -1.42
C THR A 132 -21.56 -17.42 -0.05
N TYR A 133 -20.72 -16.58 0.56
CA TYR A 133 -20.98 -15.90 1.84
C TYR A 133 -21.26 -14.38 1.68
N LYS A 134 -21.92 -13.97 0.59
CA LYS A 134 -22.19 -12.56 0.28
C LYS A 134 -22.76 -11.72 1.42
N GLN A 135 -23.57 -12.31 2.29
CA GLN A 135 -24.16 -11.64 3.46
C GLN A 135 -23.13 -11.19 4.50
N ASP A 136 -21.98 -11.87 4.59
CA ASP A 136 -20.97 -11.58 5.61
C ASP A 136 -20.05 -10.43 5.21
N PHE A 137 -19.99 -10.07 3.94
CA PHE A 137 -19.18 -8.95 3.45
C PHE A 137 -19.65 -7.58 3.96
N LEU A 138 -20.95 -7.46 4.23
CA LEU A 138 -21.59 -6.22 4.69
C LEU A 138 -21.67 -6.13 6.21
N ARG A 139 -21.00 -7.05 6.93
CA ARG A 139 -21.00 -7.14 8.38
C ARG A 139 -19.61 -6.82 8.93
N PRO A 140 -19.49 -6.34 10.18
CA PRO A 140 -18.20 -6.19 10.83
C PRO A 140 -17.44 -7.53 10.90
N LEU A 141 -16.22 -7.56 10.38
CA LEU A 141 -15.35 -8.74 10.41
C LEU A 141 -15.15 -9.32 11.82
N PRO A 142 -14.98 -8.53 12.91
CA PRO A 142 -14.88 -9.09 14.26
C PRO A 142 -16.14 -9.82 14.74
N GLU A 143 -17.30 -9.58 14.13
CA GLU A 143 -18.54 -10.30 14.42
C GLU A 143 -18.61 -11.58 13.60
N VAL A 144 -18.37 -11.48 12.28
CA VAL A 144 -18.33 -12.64 11.38
C VAL A 144 -17.30 -13.67 11.89
N MET A 145 -16.06 -13.27 12.13
CA MET A 145 -15.01 -14.21 12.54
C MET A 145 -15.25 -14.84 13.92
N ARG A 146 -16.09 -14.23 14.76
CA ARG A 146 -16.52 -14.81 16.05
C ARG A 146 -17.58 -15.89 15.89
N GLU A 147 -18.43 -15.77 14.87
CA GLU A 147 -19.46 -16.75 14.52
C GLU A 147 -18.89 -17.97 13.79
N HIS A 148 -17.70 -17.83 13.21
CA HIS A 148 -16.98 -18.90 12.50
C HIS A 148 -15.64 -19.26 13.21
N PRO A 149 -15.68 -19.70 14.49
CA PRO A 149 -14.46 -20.00 15.22
C PRO A 149 -13.68 -21.14 14.55
N GLY A 150 -12.36 -20.95 14.39
CA GLY A 150 -11.46 -21.94 13.79
C GLY A 150 -11.49 -21.99 12.26
N VAL A 151 -12.29 -21.15 11.60
CA VAL A 151 -12.25 -20.96 10.14
C VAL A 151 -11.21 -19.88 9.81
N ASP A 152 -10.33 -20.16 8.86
CA ASP A 152 -9.43 -19.15 8.30
C ASP A 152 -10.25 -18.14 7.50
N GLY A 153 -10.13 -16.85 7.79
CA GLY A 153 -10.91 -15.82 7.12
C GLY A 153 -10.60 -15.69 5.64
N PHE A 154 -9.37 -16.00 5.20
CA PHE A 154 -9.06 -16.06 3.76
C PHE A 154 -9.73 -17.27 3.11
N CYS A 155 -9.91 -18.40 3.82
CA CYS A 155 -10.74 -19.50 3.32
C CYS A 155 -12.23 -19.11 3.29
N HIS A 156 -12.73 -18.40 4.31
CA HIS A 156 -14.12 -17.94 4.34
C HIS A 156 -14.42 -16.96 3.19
N PHE A 157 -13.53 -16.00 2.92
CA PHE A 157 -13.71 -14.98 1.88
C PHE A 157 -12.87 -15.21 0.63
N ASN A 158 -12.51 -16.47 0.34
CA ASN A 158 -11.58 -16.82 -0.72
C ASN A 158 -12.03 -16.34 -2.11
N ALA A 159 -11.09 -15.83 -2.90
CA ALA A 159 -11.30 -15.29 -4.25
C ALA A 159 -12.26 -14.08 -4.30
N SER A 160 -12.49 -13.43 -3.16
CA SER A 160 -13.30 -12.20 -3.12
C SER A 160 -12.59 -10.98 -3.72
N ALA A 161 -11.26 -11.00 -3.72
CA ALA A 161 -10.35 -10.12 -4.43
C ALA A 161 -9.02 -10.87 -4.67
N LEU A 162 -8.18 -10.41 -5.61
CA LEU A 162 -6.90 -11.05 -5.95
C LEU A 162 -5.96 -11.22 -4.74
N TYR A 163 -6.00 -10.30 -3.78
CA TYR A 163 -5.17 -10.34 -2.57
C TYR A 163 -5.87 -11.02 -1.38
N ILE A 164 -7.05 -11.61 -1.60
CA ILE A 164 -7.80 -12.43 -0.62
C ILE A 164 -7.93 -13.85 -1.19
N GLU A 165 -6.80 -14.54 -1.25
CA GLU A 165 -6.70 -15.90 -1.78
C GLU A 165 -6.15 -16.86 -0.73
N TYR A 166 -6.86 -17.98 -0.55
CA TYR A 166 -6.50 -18.97 0.45
C TYR A 166 -5.50 -19.98 -0.13
N PHE A 167 -4.25 -19.90 0.33
CA PHE A 167 -3.16 -20.80 -0.08
C PHE A 167 -2.91 -21.95 0.90
N GLY A 168 -3.75 -22.14 1.92
CA GLY A 168 -3.51 -23.16 2.95
C GLY A 168 -2.39 -22.78 3.92
N GLU A 169 -1.60 -23.76 4.37
CA GLU A 169 -0.48 -23.52 5.29
C GLU A 169 0.77 -23.02 4.54
N HIS A 170 1.48 -22.05 5.12
CA HIS A 170 2.75 -21.56 4.59
C HIS A 170 3.92 -22.16 5.38
N PRO A 171 4.56 -23.23 4.88
CA PRO A 171 5.72 -23.82 5.56
C PRO A 171 6.92 -22.86 5.60
N SER A 172 7.04 -21.99 4.60
CA SER A 172 8.12 -21.02 4.43
C SER A 172 7.56 -19.73 3.83
N TYR A 173 7.77 -18.60 4.52
CA TYR A 173 7.39 -17.29 3.97
C TYR A 173 8.40 -16.80 2.93
N VAL A 174 9.62 -17.35 2.90
CA VAL A 174 10.60 -17.05 1.85
C VAL A 174 10.10 -17.57 0.51
N ASP A 175 9.69 -18.84 0.45
CA ASP A 175 9.23 -19.47 -0.80
C ASP A 175 7.89 -18.87 -1.25
N THR A 176 6.97 -18.66 -0.30
CA THR A 176 5.69 -17.99 -0.58
C THR A 176 5.92 -16.61 -1.18
N THR A 177 6.83 -15.81 -0.59
CA THR A 177 7.15 -14.46 -1.09
C THR A 177 7.77 -14.50 -2.48
N ALA A 178 8.73 -15.41 -2.72
CA ALA A 178 9.35 -15.57 -4.04
C ALA A 178 8.29 -15.88 -5.11
N ASN A 179 7.38 -16.81 -4.82
CA ASN A 179 6.30 -17.17 -5.75
C ASN A 179 5.35 -15.99 -6.01
N SER A 180 4.89 -15.30 -4.97
CA SER A 180 4.01 -14.14 -5.12
C SER A 180 4.64 -13.00 -5.93
N ILE A 181 5.94 -12.75 -5.76
CA ILE A 181 6.67 -11.76 -6.55
C ILE A 181 6.76 -12.19 -8.01
N ALA A 182 7.08 -13.46 -8.27
CA ALA A 182 7.18 -13.99 -9.64
C ALA A 182 5.84 -13.83 -10.38
N GLU A 183 4.77 -14.19 -9.70
CA GLU A 183 3.42 -14.17 -10.21
C GLU A 183 2.96 -12.74 -10.54
N LEU A 184 3.10 -11.79 -9.61
CA LEU A 184 2.69 -10.41 -9.84
C LEU A 184 3.54 -9.72 -10.93
N ARG A 185 4.81 -10.08 -11.07
CA ARG A 185 5.66 -9.61 -12.18
C ARG A 185 5.25 -10.23 -13.53
N SER A 186 4.68 -11.44 -13.52
CA SER A 186 4.22 -12.13 -14.75
C SER A 186 2.96 -11.53 -15.37
N LEU A 187 2.25 -10.64 -14.66
CA LEU A 187 1.05 -9.96 -15.16
C LEU A 187 1.32 -8.97 -16.33
N GLY A 188 2.55 -8.88 -16.84
CA GLY A 188 2.90 -8.16 -18.07
C GLY A 188 3.00 -6.63 -17.94
N LEU A 189 2.82 -6.09 -16.74
CA LEU A 189 2.91 -4.65 -16.46
C LEU A 189 4.24 -4.22 -15.84
N TYR A 190 5.08 -5.19 -15.46
CA TYR A 190 6.36 -4.93 -14.83
C TYR A 190 7.41 -4.51 -15.87
N ARG A 191 7.94 -3.30 -15.75
CA ARG A 191 8.85 -2.70 -16.72
C ARG A 191 10.29 -3.20 -16.60
N GLY A 192 10.64 -3.83 -15.49
CA GLY A 192 12.02 -4.12 -15.09
C GLY A 192 12.40 -3.34 -13.85
N GLN A 193 13.38 -3.83 -13.10
CA GLN A 193 13.82 -3.19 -11.87
C GLN A 193 14.48 -1.84 -12.18
N ASN A 194 14.04 -0.79 -11.50
CA ASN A 194 14.55 0.58 -11.64
C ASN A 194 14.48 1.12 -13.08
N THR A 195 13.52 0.63 -13.86
CA THR A 195 13.30 1.06 -15.25
C THR A 195 12.15 2.05 -15.37
N GLY A 196 11.28 2.11 -14.36
CA GLY A 196 10.25 3.13 -14.23
C GLY A 196 10.83 4.51 -13.88
N PRO A 197 10.01 5.57 -13.93
CA PRO A 197 10.43 6.87 -13.44
C PRO A 197 10.61 6.83 -11.92
N LEU A 198 11.64 7.51 -11.42
CA LEU A 198 11.78 7.79 -9.99
C LEU A 198 10.72 8.82 -9.59
N VAL A 199 9.81 8.44 -8.69
CA VAL A 199 8.75 9.30 -8.17
C VAL A 199 9.04 9.65 -6.71
N THR A 200 8.48 10.77 -6.24
CA THR A 200 8.58 11.20 -4.83
C THR A 200 7.18 11.34 -4.25
N PHE A 201 6.87 10.54 -3.24
CA PHE A 201 5.71 10.74 -2.39
C PHE A 201 5.92 11.95 -1.48
N HIS A 202 4.94 12.83 -1.43
CA HIS A 202 4.77 13.86 -0.42
C HIS A 202 3.70 13.40 0.57
N TRP A 203 4.12 12.62 1.57
CA TRP A 203 3.21 11.87 2.43
C TRP A 203 3.46 12.17 3.91
N GLU A 204 2.43 12.66 4.60
CA GLU A 204 2.44 12.98 6.04
C GLU A 204 3.67 13.80 6.50
N GLY A 205 4.08 14.78 5.70
CA GLY A 205 5.23 15.65 5.97
C GLY A 205 6.59 15.04 5.63
N GLN A 206 6.62 13.84 5.05
CA GLN A 206 7.83 13.16 4.60
C GLN A 206 7.92 13.15 3.07
N ALA A 207 9.15 13.20 2.57
CA ALA A 207 9.47 12.89 1.20
C ALA A 207 9.99 11.44 1.15
N VAL A 208 9.37 10.59 0.34
CA VAL A 208 9.76 9.18 0.16
C VAL A 208 9.90 8.93 -1.34
N GLN A 209 10.98 8.31 -1.78
CA GLN A 209 11.25 8.09 -3.20
C GLN A 209 11.14 6.62 -3.57
N THR A 210 10.63 6.31 -4.75
CA THR A 210 10.64 4.93 -5.28
C THR A 210 10.65 4.93 -6.81
N TYR A 211 11.13 3.84 -7.42
CA TYR A 211 10.98 3.61 -8.85
C TYR A 211 9.59 3.07 -9.17
N PHE A 212 8.87 3.74 -10.07
CA PHE A 212 7.53 3.33 -10.49
C PHE A 212 7.58 2.26 -11.60
N ASP A 213 8.09 1.08 -11.23
CA ASP A 213 8.34 -0.03 -12.16
C ASP A 213 7.06 -0.75 -12.60
N VAL A 214 6.01 -0.70 -11.78
CA VAL A 214 4.68 -1.26 -12.06
C VAL A 214 3.61 -0.57 -11.21
N LEU A 215 2.36 -0.54 -11.70
CA LEU A 215 1.27 0.21 -11.06
C LEU A 215 1.08 -0.12 -9.57
N HIS A 216 1.13 -1.39 -9.18
CA HIS A 216 0.89 -1.78 -7.78
C HIS A 216 2.04 -1.41 -6.84
N TYR A 217 3.28 -1.21 -7.33
CA TYR A 217 4.40 -0.80 -6.47
C TYR A 217 4.16 0.57 -5.84
N ILE A 218 3.44 1.47 -6.52
CA ILE A 218 3.15 2.79 -5.93
C ILE A 218 2.29 2.69 -4.66
N TYR A 219 1.45 1.66 -4.60
CA TYR A 219 0.65 1.35 -3.42
C TYR A 219 1.51 0.59 -2.40
N ASP A 220 2.15 -0.50 -2.82
CA ASP A 220 2.86 -1.42 -1.93
C ASP A 220 4.10 -0.78 -1.29
N ASP A 221 4.83 0.06 -2.01
CA ASP A 221 6.01 0.76 -1.50
C ASP A 221 5.63 1.70 -0.36
N LEU A 222 4.66 2.58 -0.59
CA LEU A 222 4.23 3.53 0.44
C LEU A 222 3.54 2.81 1.60
N TYR A 223 2.76 1.76 1.30
CA TYR A 223 2.14 0.90 2.31
C TYR A 223 3.20 0.23 3.20
N GLY A 224 4.15 -0.49 2.61
CA GLY A 224 5.24 -1.16 3.33
C GLY A 224 6.09 -0.17 4.13
N PHE A 225 6.44 0.98 3.54
CA PHE A 225 7.16 2.05 4.23
C PHE A 225 6.40 2.55 5.45
N SER A 226 5.11 2.87 5.28
CA SER A 226 4.27 3.42 6.34
C SER A 226 4.13 2.44 7.51
N MET A 227 3.95 1.16 7.22
CA MET A 227 3.77 0.13 8.24
C MET A 227 5.08 -0.34 8.90
N GLY A 228 6.24 0.10 8.40
CA GLY A 228 7.53 -0.38 8.89
C GLY A 228 7.84 -1.81 8.45
N PHE A 229 7.31 -2.23 7.30
CA PHE A 229 7.41 -3.60 6.79
C PHE A 229 8.47 -3.79 5.71
N LEU A 230 9.19 -2.74 5.33
CA LEU A 230 10.34 -2.88 4.43
C LEU A 230 11.57 -3.38 5.19
N GLN A 231 12.49 -4.03 4.48
CA GLN A 231 13.82 -4.31 5.03
C GLN A 231 14.49 -3.02 5.52
N GLY A 232 15.24 -3.12 6.63
CA GLY A 232 15.88 -1.97 7.26
C GLY A 232 14.99 -1.21 8.25
N GLN A 233 13.69 -1.52 8.34
CA GLN A 233 12.76 -0.88 9.29
C GLN A 233 12.57 -1.66 10.61
N GLY A 234 13.50 -2.57 10.93
CA GLY A 234 13.55 -3.28 12.22
C GLY A 234 12.96 -4.68 12.23
N LEU A 235 12.43 -5.18 11.11
CA LEU A 235 12.04 -6.58 10.98
C LEU A 235 13.27 -7.48 10.75
N ASN A 236 13.30 -8.64 11.42
CA ASN A 236 14.39 -9.61 11.28
C ASN A 236 14.07 -10.63 10.17
N THR A 237 14.71 -10.48 9.01
CA THR A 237 14.54 -11.36 7.83
C THR A 237 14.72 -12.84 8.14
N SER A 238 15.62 -13.21 9.06
CA SER A 238 15.86 -14.63 9.39
C SER A 238 14.63 -15.35 9.95
N LEU A 239 13.65 -14.61 10.47
CA LEU A 239 12.40 -15.17 10.98
C LEU A 239 11.49 -15.69 9.85
N MET A 240 11.63 -15.23 8.60
CA MET A 240 10.79 -15.69 7.48
C MET A 240 10.95 -17.19 7.17
N GLN A 241 12.08 -17.78 7.56
CA GLN A 241 12.33 -19.22 7.43
C GLN A 241 11.60 -20.05 8.50
N ASN A 242 11.12 -19.42 9.57
CA ASN A 242 10.35 -20.05 10.63
C ASN A 242 8.94 -19.46 10.62
N SER A 243 8.01 -20.14 9.94
CA SER A 243 6.64 -19.67 9.74
C SER A 243 5.92 -19.30 11.04
N ALA A 244 6.12 -20.09 12.11
CA ALA A 244 5.54 -19.80 13.41
C ALA A 244 6.11 -18.51 14.04
N ALA A 245 7.42 -18.29 13.94
CA ALA A 245 8.06 -17.09 14.47
C ALA A 245 7.66 -15.82 13.70
N TRP A 246 7.59 -15.91 12.36
CA TRP A 246 7.10 -14.81 11.52
C TRP A 246 5.63 -14.49 11.78
N MET A 247 4.79 -15.51 11.97
CA MET A 247 3.38 -15.34 12.30
C MET A 247 3.17 -14.70 13.68
N GLU A 248 3.96 -15.07 14.71
CA GLU A 248 3.88 -14.37 16.00
C GLU A 248 4.36 -12.92 15.91
N LEU A 249 5.36 -12.62 15.08
CA LEU A 249 5.73 -11.24 14.80
C LEU A 249 4.55 -10.47 14.18
N SER A 250 3.88 -11.05 13.19
CA SER A 250 2.70 -10.44 12.56
C SER A 250 1.56 -10.22 13.55
N LYS A 251 1.25 -11.20 14.40
CA LYS A 251 0.26 -11.06 15.46
C LYS A 251 0.56 -9.89 16.40
N LYS A 252 1.82 -9.69 16.79
CA LYS A 252 2.23 -8.53 17.60
C LYS A 252 1.98 -7.21 16.86
N GLN A 253 2.33 -7.13 15.57
CA GLN A 253 2.06 -5.96 14.74
C GLN A 253 0.57 -5.67 14.65
N CYS A 254 -0.26 -6.69 14.41
CA CYS A 254 -1.71 -6.57 14.38
C CYS A 254 -2.30 -6.01 15.69
N LEU A 255 -1.80 -6.47 16.85
CA LEU A 255 -2.22 -5.95 18.15
C LEU A 255 -1.81 -4.48 18.34
N GLN A 256 -0.59 -4.12 17.94
CA GLN A 256 -0.10 -2.74 18.00
C GLN A 256 -0.93 -1.81 17.11
N VAL A 257 -1.27 -2.25 15.89
CA VAL A 257 -2.13 -1.52 14.95
C VAL A 257 -3.48 -1.22 15.59
N GLN A 258 -4.16 -2.22 16.14
CA GLN A 258 -5.45 -2.00 16.80
C GLN A 258 -5.36 -1.11 18.03
N GLN A 259 -4.31 -1.27 18.85
CA GLN A 259 -4.08 -0.41 20.02
C GLN A 259 -3.87 1.05 19.62
N THR A 260 -3.17 1.29 18.51
CA THR A 260 -2.85 2.64 18.01
C THR A 260 -4.06 3.32 17.40
N TYR A 261 -4.78 2.63 16.52
CA TYR A 261 -5.85 3.24 15.72
C TYR A 261 -7.25 3.04 16.27
N GLN A 262 -7.43 2.05 17.15
CA GLN A 262 -8.70 1.76 17.82
C GLN A 262 -9.86 1.67 16.83
N PHE A 263 -9.69 0.88 15.76
CA PHE A 263 -10.72 0.74 14.73
C PHE A 263 -12.01 0.21 15.36
N ARG A 264 -13.12 0.87 15.03
CA ARG A 264 -14.46 0.45 15.44
C ARG A 264 -14.98 -0.64 14.52
N ASN A 265 -15.97 -1.40 14.99
CA ASN A 265 -16.59 -2.47 14.19
C ASN A 265 -17.18 -1.95 12.86
N ASP A 266 -17.79 -0.76 12.85
CA ASP A 266 -18.35 -0.13 11.64
C ASP A 266 -17.28 0.29 10.63
N GLU A 267 -16.01 0.35 11.02
CA GLU A 267 -14.88 0.58 10.12
C GLU A 267 -14.31 -0.74 9.57
N LEU A 268 -14.72 -1.89 10.09
CA LEU A 268 -14.11 -3.20 9.78
C LEU A 268 -15.04 -4.08 8.95
N VAL A 269 -15.75 -3.48 7.99
CA VAL A 269 -16.61 -4.16 7.02
C VAL A 269 -15.79 -4.52 5.78
N LEU A 270 -15.79 -5.80 5.38
CA LEU A 270 -14.92 -6.27 4.29
C LEU A 270 -15.27 -5.60 2.96
N ALA A 271 -16.55 -5.53 2.58
CA ALA A 271 -16.96 -4.88 1.33
C ALA A 271 -16.42 -3.45 1.21
N ASP A 272 -16.58 -2.64 2.26
CA ASP A 272 -16.10 -1.26 2.28
C ASP A 272 -14.57 -1.19 2.11
N ILE A 273 -13.84 -2.12 2.71
CA ILE A 273 -12.38 -2.15 2.61
C ILE A 273 -11.93 -2.58 1.22
N LEU A 274 -12.58 -3.59 0.63
CA LEU A 274 -12.30 -4.04 -0.74
C LEU A 274 -12.58 -2.91 -1.75
N ASP A 275 -13.70 -2.21 -1.61
CA ASP A 275 -14.05 -1.08 -2.48
C ASP A 275 -13.03 0.06 -2.34
N MET A 276 -12.55 0.33 -1.13
CA MET A 276 -11.59 1.41 -0.88
C MET A 276 -10.20 1.16 -1.46
N ASN A 277 -9.81 -0.06 -1.83
CA ASN A 277 -8.46 -0.32 -2.32
C ASN A 277 -8.09 0.49 -3.58
N LEU A 278 -9.01 0.63 -4.54
CA LEU A 278 -8.78 1.48 -5.72
C LEU A 278 -8.64 2.95 -5.35
N ALA A 279 -9.46 3.42 -4.40
CA ALA A 279 -9.37 4.77 -3.91
C ALA A 279 -8.03 5.01 -3.19
N ILE A 280 -7.56 4.06 -2.38
CA ILE A 280 -6.25 4.15 -1.72
C ILE A 280 -5.13 4.17 -2.77
N MET A 281 -5.19 3.33 -3.81
CA MET A 281 -4.21 3.38 -4.92
C MET A 281 -4.21 4.75 -5.61
N ALA A 282 -5.37 5.33 -5.90
CA ALA A 282 -5.49 6.68 -6.45
C ALA A 282 -4.92 7.75 -5.50
N GLN A 283 -5.12 7.58 -4.20
CA GLN A 283 -4.54 8.45 -3.18
C GLN A 283 -3.00 8.29 -3.05
N CYS A 284 -2.43 7.11 -3.34
CA CYS A 284 -0.98 6.92 -3.45
C CYS A 284 -0.40 7.64 -4.68
N LEU A 285 -1.07 7.52 -5.83
CA LEU A 285 -0.73 8.26 -7.06
C LEU A 285 -0.78 9.78 -6.81
N CYS A 286 -1.81 10.24 -6.08
CA CYS A 286 -1.92 11.62 -5.62
C CYS A 286 -0.71 12.04 -4.77
N ALA A 287 -0.35 11.23 -3.77
CA ALA A 287 0.81 11.52 -2.93
C ALA A 287 2.11 11.61 -3.74
N ALA A 288 2.24 10.86 -4.84
CA ALA A 288 3.39 10.90 -5.74
C ALA A 288 3.32 11.99 -6.83
N GLY A 289 2.23 12.76 -6.90
CA GLY A 289 1.99 13.72 -7.99
C GLY A 289 1.83 13.08 -9.37
N VAL A 290 1.50 11.79 -9.43
CA VAL A 290 1.36 11.02 -10.66
C VAL A 290 -0.09 11.12 -11.18
N PRO A 291 -0.32 11.38 -12.47
CA PRO A 291 -1.66 11.37 -13.04
C PRO A 291 -2.36 10.03 -12.88
N LEU A 292 -3.65 10.07 -12.56
CA LEU A 292 -4.47 8.87 -12.45
C LEU A 292 -4.62 8.26 -13.87
N PRO A 293 -4.25 6.99 -14.10
CA PRO A 293 -4.43 6.34 -15.39
C PRO A 293 -5.92 6.23 -15.73
N ALA A 294 -6.26 6.17 -17.02
CA ALA A 294 -7.66 6.17 -17.48
C ALA A 294 -8.51 5.08 -16.82
N SER A 295 -7.94 3.89 -16.61
CA SER A 295 -8.58 2.75 -15.96
C SER A 295 -8.99 3.00 -14.50
N LEU A 296 -8.38 3.97 -13.82
CA LEU A 296 -8.72 4.37 -12.45
C LEU A 296 -9.59 5.63 -12.39
N ARG A 297 -9.86 6.31 -13.52
CA ARG A 297 -10.73 7.51 -13.59
C ARG A 297 -12.22 7.17 -13.59
N ILE A 298 -12.63 6.22 -12.76
CA ILE A 298 -14.02 5.84 -12.59
C ILE A 298 -14.66 6.68 -11.46
N PRO A 299 -15.96 7.05 -11.55
CA PRO A 299 -16.58 8.01 -10.63
C PRO A 299 -16.41 7.67 -9.15
N TYR A 300 -16.54 6.39 -8.79
CA TYR A 300 -16.37 5.94 -7.42
C TYR A 300 -14.96 6.21 -6.88
N VAL A 301 -13.93 5.87 -7.66
CA VAL A 301 -12.52 6.06 -7.27
C VAL A 301 -12.17 7.54 -7.18
N THR A 302 -12.58 8.33 -8.17
CA THR A 302 -12.29 9.77 -8.17
C THR A 302 -13.02 10.50 -7.04
N GLU A 303 -14.26 10.12 -6.70
CA GLU A 303 -15.00 10.66 -5.56
C GLU A 303 -14.31 10.34 -4.24
N HIS A 304 -14.00 9.07 -3.97
CA HIS A 304 -13.38 8.64 -2.71
C HIS A 304 -11.92 9.08 -2.55
N ALA A 305 -11.19 9.26 -3.65
CA ALA A 305 -9.86 9.86 -3.66
C ALA A 305 -9.90 11.40 -3.68
N GLY A 306 -11.09 12.02 -3.77
CA GLY A 306 -11.22 13.46 -3.94
C GLY A 306 -10.47 14.00 -5.17
N TYR A 307 -10.27 13.18 -6.20
CA TYR A 307 -9.37 13.45 -7.30
C TYR A 307 -9.96 14.44 -8.31
N ARG A 308 -9.30 15.57 -8.49
CA ARG A 308 -9.59 16.59 -9.53
C ARG A 308 -8.41 16.77 -10.47
N SER A 309 -7.20 16.70 -9.94
CA SER A 309 -5.94 16.71 -10.68
C SER A 309 -4.83 16.02 -9.87
N PRO A 310 -3.64 15.77 -10.43
CA PRO A 310 -2.52 15.19 -9.67
C PRO A 310 -2.08 16.02 -8.46
N SER A 311 -2.39 17.33 -8.43
CA SER A 311 -2.07 18.25 -7.32
C SER A 311 -3.28 18.68 -6.50
N ASP A 312 -4.48 18.23 -6.86
CA ASP A 312 -5.75 18.52 -6.19
C ASP A 312 -6.52 17.22 -5.98
N CYS A 313 -6.12 16.49 -4.94
CA CYS A 313 -6.63 15.19 -4.57
C CYS A 313 -6.31 14.88 -3.10
N LYS A 314 -7.00 13.90 -2.51
CA LYS A 314 -6.70 13.41 -1.17
C LYS A 314 -5.48 12.49 -1.25
N THR A 315 -4.50 12.70 -0.37
CA THR A 315 -3.39 11.76 -0.17
C THR A 315 -3.78 10.68 0.83
N VAL A 316 -3.23 9.48 0.66
CA VAL A 316 -3.44 8.38 1.59
C VAL A 316 -2.81 8.72 2.93
N THR A 317 -3.38 8.24 4.02
CA THR A 317 -2.90 8.41 5.39
C THR A 317 -2.41 7.10 5.96
N MET A 318 -1.57 7.17 7.01
CA MET A 318 -1.15 6.00 7.76
C MET A 318 -2.36 5.21 8.32
N ARG A 319 -3.44 5.90 8.72
CA ARG A 319 -4.65 5.24 9.24
C ARG A 319 -5.32 4.37 8.17
N GLU A 320 -5.34 4.78 6.92
CA GLU A 320 -5.94 4.02 5.82
C GLU A 320 -5.16 2.74 5.53
N PHE A 321 -3.83 2.83 5.47
CA PHE A 321 -2.96 1.65 5.37
C PHE A 321 -3.09 0.71 6.57
N ALA A 322 -3.13 1.26 7.79
CA ALA A 322 -3.33 0.49 8.99
C ALA A 322 -4.69 -0.23 9.00
N ARG A 323 -5.76 0.40 8.49
CA ARG A 323 -7.08 -0.23 8.34
C ARG A 323 -7.03 -1.39 7.34
N HIS A 324 -6.41 -1.16 6.18
CA HIS A 324 -6.22 -2.20 5.16
C HIS A 324 -5.43 -3.40 5.71
N HIS A 325 -4.32 -3.16 6.41
CA HIS A 325 -3.55 -4.23 7.04
C HIS A 325 -4.34 -4.96 8.13
N TYR A 326 -5.03 -4.20 8.99
CA TYR A 326 -5.74 -4.78 10.13
C TYR A 326 -6.89 -5.70 9.72
N MET A 327 -7.53 -5.44 8.59
CA MET A 327 -8.50 -6.39 8.02
C MET A 327 -7.86 -7.76 7.76
N LYS A 328 -6.65 -7.83 7.21
CA LYS A 328 -5.93 -9.10 7.01
C LYS A 328 -5.65 -9.80 8.35
N CYS A 329 -5.34 -9.03 9.40
CA CYS A 329 -5.19 -9.56 10.76
C CYS A 329 -6.46 -10.24 11.28
N LEU A 330 -7.63 -9.63 11.03
CA LEU A 330 -8.93 -10.18 11.44
C LEU A 330 -9.27 -11.47 10.68
N LEU A 331 -8.87 -11.54 9.42
CA LEU A 331 -9.03 -12.73 8.58
C LEU A 331 -8.01 -13.83 8.89
N GLY A 332 -7.00 -13.56 9.72
CA GLY A 332 -6.03 -14.55 10.21
C GLY A 332 -4.59 -14.05 10.13
N TYR A 333 -3.84 -14.22 11.22
CA TYR A 333 -2.46 -13.73 11.33
C TYR A 333 -1.48 -14.32 10.31
N LYS A 334 -1.79 -15.51 9.80
CA LYS A 334 -1.03 -16.13 8.72
C LYS A 334 -1.04 -15.25 7.46
N ASN A 335 -2.19 -14.67 7.13
CA ASN A 335 -2.35 -13.88 5.92
C ASN A 335 -1.75 -12.47 6.09
N SER A 336 -1.88 -11.85 7.26
CA SER A 336 -1.13 -10.62 7.57
C SER A 336 0.39 -10.87 7.57
N ALA A 337 0.83 -12.06 7.97
CA ALA A 337 2.24 -12.44 7.93
C ALA A 337 2.73 -12.65 6.49
N ALA A 338 1.91 -13.22 5.61
CA ALA A 338 2.21 -13.32 4.18
C ALA A 338 2.35 -11.94 3.52
N ASP A 339 1.45 -11.00 3.86
CA ASP A 339 1.52 -9.61 3.38
C ASP A 339 2.79 -8.90 3.86
N MET A 340 3.13 -9.03 5.14
CA MET A 340 4.39 -8.51 5.69
C MET A 340 5.60 -9.15 5.01
N ALA A 341 5.57 -10.47 4.75
CA ALA A 341 6.64 -11.19 4.09
C ALA A 341 6.85 -10.69 2.66
N TYR A 342 5.75 -10.50 1.91
CA TYR A 342 5.78 -9.97 0.55
C TYR A 342 6.43 -8.58 0.49
N LEU A 343 5.96 -7.64 1.31
CA LEU A 343 6.49 -6.27 1.36
C LEU A 343 7.97 -6.25 1.77
N HIS A 344 8.32 -7.06 2.79
CA HIS A 344 9.70 -7.16 3.28
C HIS A 344 10.63 -7.82 2.27
N GLY A 345 10.20 -8.89 1.61
CA GLY A 345 11.04 -9.60 0.63
C GLY A 345 11.26 -8.81 -0.66
N ARG A 346 10.30 -7.98 -1.07
CA ARG A 346 10.41 -7.22 -2.32
C ARG A 346 11.29 -5.98 -2.23
N ALA A 347 11.31 -5.33 -1.07
CA ALA A 347 11.78 -3.95 -0.96
C ALA A 347 12.48 -3.64 0.38
N CYS A 348 13.30 -2.59 0.35
CA CYS A 348 14.09 -2.11 1.48
C CYS A 348 14.04 -0.59 1.57
N LEU A 349 14.13 -0.07 2.80
CA LEU A 349 14.36 1.35 3.02
C LEU A 349 15.86 1.65 2.98
N LEU A 350 16.26 2.48 2.03
CA LEU A 350 17.62 2.98 1.84
C LEU A 350 17.77 4.38 2.45
N GLU A 351 19.00 4.89 2.46
CA GLU A 351 19.31 6.24 2.93
C GLU A 351 18.49 7.31 2.16
N GLY A 352 18.11 8.38 2.85
CA GLY A 352 17.36 9.49 2.26
C GLY A 352 15.88 9.19 1.98
N ASN A 353 15.29 8.21 2.69
CA ASN A 353 13.91 7.75 2.48
C ASN A 353 13.62 7.25 1.06
N ARG A 354 14.62 6.65 0.40
CA ARG A 354 14.42 5.98 -0.87
C ARG A 354 14.09 4.50 -0.64
N ILE A 355 13.06 4.01 -1.31
CA ILE A 355 12.71 2.60 -1.33
C ILE A 355 13.47 1.97 -2.50
N GLY A 356 14.28 0.95 -2.19
CA GLY A 356 14.95 0.12 -3.17
C GLY A 356 14.21 -1.21 -3.37
N HIS A 357 14.43 -1.85 -4.52
CA HIS A 357 13.82 -3.14 -4.84
C HIS A 357 14.91 -4.19 -5.10
N PHE A 358 14.62 -5.46 -4.77
CA PHE A 358 15.42 -6.64 -5.14
C PHE A 358 16.93 -6.50 -4.92
N ASP A 359 17.74 -6.44 -5.99
CA ASP A 359 19.20 -6.35 -5.96
C ASP A 359 19.74 -5.12 -5.19
N GLU A 360 18.90 -4.12 -4.91
CA GLU A 360 19.29 -3.00 -4.04
C GLU A 360 19.21 -3.33 -2.55
N CYS A 361 18.58 -4.46 -2.21
CA CYS A 361 18.27 -4.85 -0.84
C CYS A 361 19.21 -5.94 -0.32
N PRO A 362 19.51 -5.95 1.00
CA PRO A 362 20.37 -6.97 1.59
C PRO A 362 19.85 -8.41 1.43
N PHE A 363 18.54 -8.57 1.31
CA PHE A 363 17.88 -9.83 1.00
C PHE A 363 17.01 -9.67 -0.25
N SER A 364 17.27 -10.51 -1.26
CA SER A 364 16.38 -10.75 -2.40
C SER A 364 15.91 -12.21 -2.33
N PRO A 365 14.59 -12.50 -2.46
CA PRO A 365 14.10 -13.87 -2.55
C PRO A 365 14.77 -14.61 -3.72
N PRO A 366 14.97 -15.93 -3.62
CA PRO A 366 15.62 -16.69 -4.69
C PRO A 366 14.95 -16.48 -6.04
N GLY A 367 15.75 -16.20 -7.07
CA GLY A 367 15.27 -16.03 -8.45
C GLY A 367 14.98 -14.59 -8.88
N PHE A 368 15.33 -13.59 -8.08
CA PHE A 368 15.08 -12.16 -8.36
C PHE A 368 16.31 -11.29 -8.24
#